data_AF-A0A8I0TN60-F1
#
_entry.id   AF-A0A8I0TN60-F1
#
_cell.length_a   1.000
_cell.length_b   1.000
_cell.length_c   1.000
_cell.angle_alpha   90.00
_cell.angle_beta   90.00
_cell.angle_gamma   90.00
#
_symmetry.space_group_name_H-M   'P 1'
#
loop_
_entity.id
_entity.type
_entity.pdbx_description
1 polymer ?
#
loop_
_entity_poly.entity_id
_entity_poly.type
_entity_poly.pdbx_seq_one_letter_code
_entity_poly.pdbx_strand_id
1 'polypeptide(L)' 'MAFPLPNRLTDECDSGPFTDAALARPGTRVFDMTGRPMRGWILVAGTALSEDDVLGEWVDEGRAFAVSLPPK' A
#
# COMPACT_ATOMS: atom_id res chain seq x y z
N MET A 1 -34.75 -8.93 12.10
CA MET A 1 -33.71 -7.89 11.90
C MET A 1 -32.49 -8.59 11.34
N ALA A 2 -32.24 -8.45 10.03
CA ALA A 2 -31.09 -9.05 9.38
C ALA A 2 -29.90 -8.10 9.55
N PHE A 3 -28.96 -8.45 10.43
CA PHE A 3 -27.64 -7.83 10.46
C PHE A 3 -26.91 -8.23 9.17
N PRO A 4 -26.50 -7.31 8.29
CA PRO A 4 -25.69 -7.67 7.15
C PRO A 4 -24.35 -8.22 7.66
N LEU A 5 -23.97 -9.39 7.13
CA LEU A 5 -22.67 -10.01 7.36
C LEU A 5 -21.57 -8.98 7.07
N PRO A 6 -20.58 -8.76 7.96
CA PRO A 6 -19.40 -8.02 7.59
C PRO A 6 -18.70 -8.83 6.49
N ASN A 7 -18.57 -8.23 5.31
CA ASN A 7 -17.76 -8.77 4.22
C ASN A 7 -16.29 -8.70 4.67
N ARG A 8 -15.88 -9.74 5.40
CA ARG A 8 -14.71 -9.83 6.29
C ARG A 8 -13.35 -9.84 5.57
N LEU A 9 -13.26 -9.32 4.36
CA LEU A 9 -12.07 -9.43 3.50
C LEU A 9 -11.20 -8.16 3.49
N THR A 10 -11.66 -7.03 4.04
CA THR A 10 -10.91 -5.77 4.04
C THR A 10 -10.50 -5.25 5.42
N ASP A 11 -11.00 -5.80 6.53
CA ASP A 11 -10.65 -5.33 7.89
C ASP A 11 -9.30 -5.86 8.41
N GLU A 12 -8.74 -6.91 7.79
CA GLU A 12 -7.56 -7.63 8.30
C GLU A 12 -6.35 -7.52 7.35
N CYS A 13 -6.27 -6.43 6.59
CA CYS A 13 -5.00 -6.03 6.02
C CYS A 13 -4.17 -5.40 7.12
N ASP A 14 -3.39 -6.21 7.83
CA ASP A 14 -2.30 -5.76 8.70
C ASP A 14 -1.21 -5.12 7.81
N SER A 15 -1.52 -3.92 7.28
CA SER A 15 -0.62 -3.04 6.58
C SER A 15 0.35 -2.51 7.61
N GLY A 16 1.57 -3.03 7.61
CA GLY A 16 2.62 -2.56 8.50
C GLY A 16 2.82 -1.03 8.41
N PRO A 17 3.50 -0.41 9.37
CA PRO A 17 3.55 1.06 9.54
C PRO A 17 4.03 1.81 8.28
N PHE A 18 4.88 1.20 7.46
CA PHE A 18 5.34 1.76 6.19
C PHE A 18 4.24 1.83 5.12
N THR A 19 3.36 0.84 5.09
CA THR A 19 2.25 0.78 4.13
C THR A 19 1.15 1.77 4.52
N ASP A 20 0.86 1.93 5.82
CA ASP A 20 -0.14 2.88 6.31
C ASP A 20 0.24 4.34 6.00
N ALA A 21 1.49 4.71 6.26
CA ALA A 21 2.02 6.04 5.94
C ALA A 21 1.94 6.34 4.43
N ALA A 22 2.26 5.35 3.60
CA ALA A 22 2.15 5.49 2.15
C ALA A 22 0.70 5.60 1.67
N LEU A 23 -0.23 4.84 2.27
CA LEU A 23 -1.67 4.88 1.95
C LEU A 23 -2.35 6.19 2.37
N ALA A 24 -1.76 6.95 3.29
CA ALA A 24 -2.23 8.28 3.65
C ALA A 24 -1.96 9.32 2.56
N ARG A 25 -1.05 9.06 1.61
CA ARG A 25 -0.73 9.97 0.51
C ARG A 25 -1.84 9.91 -0.57
N PRO A 26 -2.27 11.06 -1.13
CA PRO A 26 -3.31 11.09 -2.15
C PRO A 26 -2.89 10.33 -3.42
N GLY A 27 -3.84 9.61 -4.01
CA GLY A 27 -3.58 8.81 -5.23
C GLY A 27 -2.92 7.46 -4.95
N THR A 28 -2.87 7.01 -3.70
CA THR A 28 -2.37 5.69 -3.33
C THR A 28 -3.51 4.75 -2.98
N ARG A 29 -3.32 3.46 -3.23
CA ARG A 29 -4.25 2.39 -2.82
C ARG A 29 -3.51 1.09 -2.60
N VAL A 30 -4.12 0.17 -1.87
CA VAL A 30 -3.57 -1.19 -1.74
C VAL A 30 -3.53 -1.85 -3.12
N PHE A 31 -2.41 -2.51 -3.41
CA PHE A 31 -2.31 -3.33 -4.59
C PHE A 31 -3.07 -4.64 -4.38
N ASP A 32 -4.15 -4.79 -5.14
CA ASP A 32 -4.95 -6.01 -5.19
C ASP A 32 -5.08 -6.45 -6.65
N MET A 33 -4.58 -7.65 -6.95
CA MET A 33 -4.54 -8.21 -8.29
C MET A 33 -5.64 -9.26 -8.54
N THR A 34 -6.33 -9.76 -7.51
CA THR A 34 -7.30 -10.88 -7.63
C THR A 34 -8.36 -10.96 -6.52
N GLY A 35 -8.56 -9.89 -5.73
CA GLY A 35 -9.40 -9.91 -4.52
C GLY A 35 -8.62 -10.32 -3.26
N ARG A 36 -7.30 -10.39 -3.34
CA ARG A 36 -6.41 -10.73 -2.23
C ARG A 36 -5.30 -9.68 -2.15
N PRO A 37 -5.43 -8.70 -1.24
CA PRO A 37 -4.42 -7.66 -1.09
C PRO A 37 -3.07 -8.25 -0.70
N MET A 38 -2.01 -7.86 -1.41
CA MET A 38 -0.66 -8.28 -1.07
C MET A 38 -0.09 -7.37 0.02
N ARG A 39 0.33 -7.97 1.14
CA ARG A 39 0.94 -7.22 2.25
C ARG A 39 2.22 -6.53 1.77
N GLY A 40 2.36 -5.24 2.08
CA GLY A 40 3.53 -4.43 1.71
C GLY A 40 3.53 -3.94 0.26
N TRP A 41 2.44 -4.13 -0.50
CA TRP A 41 2.32 -3.64 -1.87
C TRP A 41 1.26 -2.53 -1.96
N ILE A 42 1.69 -1.37 -2.45
CA ILE A 42 0.82 -0.23 -2.76
C ILE A 42 0.85 0.03 -4.26
N LEU A 43 -0.22 0.64 -4.75
CA LEU A 43 -0.27 1.24 -6.07
C LEU A 43 -0.33 2.76 -5.92
N VAL A 44 0.60 3.47 -6.55
CA VAL A 44 0.60 4.92 -6.66
C VAL A 44 0.08 5.28 -8.05
N ALA A 45 -0.93 6.15 -8.12
CA ALA A 45 -1.48 6.63 -9.38
C ALA A 45 -0.44 7.48 -10.13
N GLY A 46 -0.36 7.35 -11.46
CA GLY A 46 0.57 8.15 -12.26
C GLY A 46 0.34 9.66 -12.16
N THR A 47 -0.89 10.10 -11.86
CA THR A 47 -1.21 11.50 -11.56
C THR A 47 -0.53 12.02 -10.29
N ALA A 48 -0.25 11.14 -9.33
CA ALA A 48 0.50 11.47 -8.12
C ALA A 48 2.03 11.42 -8.34
N LEU A 49 2.48 10.93 -9.50
CA LEU A 49 3.89 10.85 -9.91
C LEU A 49 4.19 11.87 -11.03
N SER A 50 3.61 13.07 -10.92
CA SER A 50 3.70 14.09 -11.97
C SER A 50 5.10 14.72 -12.10
N GLU A 51 5.94 14.60 -11.07
CA GLU A 51 7.28 15.18 -11.00
C GLU A 51 8.33 14.10 -10.73
N ASP A 52 9.50 14.23 -11.37
CA ASP A 52 10.61 13.27 -11.21
C ASP A 52 11.12 13.20 -9.77
N ASP A 53 11.13 14.33 -9.06
CA ASP A 53 11.52 14.38 -7.64
C ASP A 53 10.56 13.57 -6.76
N VAL A 54 9.26 13.64 -7.04
CA VAL A 54 8.23 12.87 -6.34
C VAL A 54 8.41 11.37 -6.59
N LEU A 55 8.73 10.98 -7.82
CA LEU A 55 9.09 9.59 -8.13
C LEU A 55 10.35 9.15 -7.36
N GLY A 56 11.35 10.03 -7.25
CA GLY A 56 12.56 9.79 -6.47
C GLY A 56 12.26 9.47 -5.01
N GLU A 57 11.39 10.25 -4.36
CA GLU A 57 10.96 9.99 -2.98
C GLU A 57 10.32 8.60 -2.82
N TRP A 58 9.43 8.22 -3.74
CA TRP A 58 8.78 6.91 -3.72
C TRP A 58 9.77 5.76 -3.89
N VAL A 59 10.81 5.94 -4.72
CA VAL A 59 11.87 4.95 -4.90
C VAL A 59 12.70 4.80 -3.63
N ASP A 60 13.06 5.91 -2.97
CA ASP A 60 13.83 5.89 -1.72
C ASP A 60 13.05 5.24 -0.57
N GLU A 61 11.75 5.54 -0.46
CA GLU A 61 10.86 4.92 0.53
C GLU A 61 10.71 3.41 0.29
N GLY A 62 10.49 3.00 -0.97
CA GLY A 62 10.44 1.59 -1.35
C GLY A 62 11.76 0.86 -1.09
N ARG A 63 12.90 1.52 -1.33
CA ARG A 63 14.24 0.99 -1.03
C ARG A 63 14.44 0.82 0.48
N ALA A 64 14.08 1.82 1.29
CA ALA A 64 14.20 1.74 2.74
C ALA A 64 13.39 0.57 3.31
N PHE A 65 12.17 0.36 2.80
CA PHE A 65 11.36 -0.79 3.15
C PHE A 65 12.03 -2.12 2.75
N ALA A 66 12.51 -2.23 1.51
CA ALA A 66 13.15 -3.46 1.03
C ALA A 66 14.41 -3.82 1.83
N VAL A 67 15.19 -2.83 2.27
CA VAL A 67 16.36 -3.01 3.14
C VAL A 67 15.98 -3.48 4.55
N SER A 68 14.79 -3.11 5.04
CA SER A 68 14.30 -3.54 6.36
C SER A 68 13.84 -5.01 6.41
N LEU A 69 13.63 -5.64 5.24
CA LEU A 69 13.17 -7.02 5.17
C LEU A 69 14.29 -8.00 5.57
N PRO A 70 13.93 -9.15 6.19
CA PRO A 70 14.91 -10.17 6.51
C PRO A 70 15.65 -10.62 5.24
N PRO A 71 16.96 -10.91 5.33
CA PRO A 71 17.70 -11.50 4.23
C PRO A 71 17.05 -12.83 3.82
N LYS A 72 17.04 -13.08 2.51
CA LYS A 72 16.38 -14.21 1.88
C LYS A 72 17.06 -15.54 2.14
#